data_AF-A0A1L7CHB1-F1
#
_entry.id   AF-A0A1L7CHB1-F1
#
_cell.length_a   1.000
_cell.length_b   1.000
_cell.length_c   1.000
_cell.angle_alpha   90.00
_cell.angle_beta   90.00
_cell.angle_gamma   90.00
#
_symmetry.space_group_name_H-M   'P 1'
#
loop_
_entity.id
_entity.type
_entity.pdbx_description
1 polymer ?
#
loop_
_entity_poly.entity_id
_entity_poly.type
_entity_poly.pdbx_seq_one_letter_code
_entity_poly.pdbx_strand_id
1 'polypeptide(L)'
;MSTPTHSTPFGESDSAARLSALEQLKTKRRPKIFAATFVSEISVGAHVGGVGALIVLLAQSFGTSINTFTILSSFLGIGMIVYSLISPWIMRATAGLVLKTSSTMVILGALGLAFAPWIWLVIVSGLLVGSGASLVILIVPAVLAGPRRARDIALANGASSAASIAAPLLYGFFDSLPHVQGRWAALMLALPAVYVLATIRSIDFVDTPSAFAERLHNKVGRKRAKDLADAFGTVSSVRAFGGAENVADDELARAAVAQAGSPVHVPDLYAKHEDPSFNEQSTRAVRARFGLKSSKRKARGVAGDAPKNRKGFKPRLSTPAVVTRTKERIQYRTKRELFYMASCLVRVALSLVTEFALYTWGVARLMEIGVQTSTAATLGAVFPLGMAAGRLSAGVLIKWRYIFPASVLASLSGGLIVGLGVSLPQLIFGLLIAGFGTALLYPITVDDMVALPKLSPNRAAALCSLGGGTTVFLLPLLLPLVQDVLTLGESLLLLAPVTIVLWLLPTGRKAFANSDQACVPVAADKDADVVS
;
A
#
# COMPACT_ATOMS: atom_id res chain seq x y z
N MET A 1 26.29 -69.32 -10.98
CA MET A 1 25.84 -68.13 -10.22
C MET A 1 26.72 -66.97 -10.60
N SER A 2 26.28 -66.15 -11.54
CA SER A 2 27.01 -65.00 -12.08
C SER A 2 26.07 -63.80 -12.01
N THR A 3 26.36 -62.87 -11.11
CA THR A 3 25.60 -61.64 -10.90
C THR A 3 26.04 -60.57 -11.90
N PRO A 4 25.11 -59.90 -12.61
CA PRO A 4 25.46 -58.83 -13.53
C PRO A 4 25.65 -57.52 -12.75
N THR A 5 26.85 -56.96 -12.81
CA THR A 5 27.18 -55.63 -12.30
C THR A 5 26.78 -54.56 -13.32
N HIS A 6 25.57 -54.01 -13.15
CA HIS A 6 25.14 -52.81 -13.88
C HIS A 6 25.80 -51.56 -13.26
N SER A 7 26.89 -51.10 -13.86
CA SER A 7 27.42 -49.75 -13.66
C SER A 7 26.63 -48.78 -14.54
N THR A 8 25.77 -47.97 -13.95
CA THR A 8 25.09 -46.88 -14.66
C THR A 8 26.02 -45.66 -14.71
N PRO A 9 26.27 -45.08 -15.89
CA PRO A 9 27.04 -43.86 -16.00
C PRO A 9 26.15 -42.68 -15.61
N PHE A 10 26.07 -42.37 -14.31
CA PHE A 10 25.55 -41.09 -13.84
C PHE A 10 26.58 -40.01 -14.18
N GLY A 11 26.49 -39.55 -15.43
CA GLY A 11 27.45 -38.69 -16.10
C GLY A 11 27.45 -37.24 -15.61
N GLU A 12 28.63 -36.63 -15.73
CA GLU A 12 29.00 -35.26 -15.39
C GLU A 12 28.03 -34.15 -15.87
N SER A 13 27.10 -34.44 -16.79
CA SER A 13 26.15 -33.46 -17.31
C SER A 13 25.18 -32.91 -16.26
N ASP A 14 24.81 -33.72 -15.25
CA ASP A 14 23.89 -33.30 -14.20
C ASP A 14 24.55 -32.35 -13.19
N SER A 15 25.87 -32.49 -13.01
CA SER A 15 26.70 -31.64 -12.16
C SER A 15 26.84 -30.23 -12.73
N ALA A 16 27.07 -30.10 -14.05
CA ALA A 16 27.15 -28.82 -14.74
C ALA A 16 25.79 -28.09 -14.77
N ALA A 17 24.69 -28.81 -15.00
CA ALA A 17 23.35 -28.25 -14.93
C ALA A 17 23.01 -27.76 -13.52
N ARG A 18 23.35 -28.52 -12.47
CA ARG A 18 23.18 -28.09 -11.07
C ARG A 18 24.07 -26.92 -10.68
N LEU A 19 25.32 -26.88 -11.14
CA LEU A 19 26.22 -25.75 -10.91
C LEU A 19 25.71 -24.49 -11.62
N SER A 20 25.28 -24.59 -12.88
CA SER A 20 24.67 -23.46 -13.59
C SER A 20 23.36 -22.98 -12.94
N ALA A 21 22.55 -23.89 -12.41
CA ALA A 21 21.34 -23.55 -11.67
C ALA A 21 21.64 -22.91 -10.31
N LEU A 22 22.67 -23.38 -9.59
CA LEU A 22 23.13 -22.79 -8.33
C LEU A 22 23.82 -21.44 -8.54
N GLU A 23 24.52 -21.26 -9.65
CA GLU A 23 25.13 -19.99 -10.05
C GLU A 23 24.04 -18.98 -10.47
N GLN A 24 23.03 -19.42 -11.22
CA GLN A 24 21.81 -18.64 -11.51
C GLN A 24 21.00 -18.30 -10.25
N LEU A 25 21.04 -19.15 -9.21
CA LEU A 25 20.42 -18.87 -7.90
C LEU A 25 21.26 -17.90 -7.06
N LYS A 26 22.60 -17.98 -7.12
CA LYS A 26 23.52 -17.03 -6.47
C LYS A 26 23.49 -15.63 -7.10
N THR A 27 23.21 -15.53 -8.40
CA THR A 27 23.07 -14.24 -9.09
C THR A 27 21.68 -13.60 -8.93
N LYS A 28 20.71 -14.29 -8.35
CA LYS A 28 19.38 -13.73 -8.02
C LYS A 28 19.40 -12.90 -6.73
N ARG A 29 20.31 -11.92 -6.65
CA ARG A 29 20.15 -10.84 -5.68
C ARG A 29 18.85 -10.10 -6.02
N ARG A 30 18.05 -9.75 -5.00
CA ARG A 30 16.89 -8.87 -5.19
C ARG A 30 17.36 -7.64 -6.00
N PRO A 31 16.59 -7.19 -7.00
CA PRO A 31 17.01 -6.10 -7.84
C PRO A 31 17.28 -4.88 -6.94
N LYS A 32 18.46 -4.28 -7.09
CA LYS A 32 18.92 -3.13 -6.27
C LYS A 32 17.88 -2.00 -6.18
N ILE A 33 17.02 -1.90 -7.19
CA ILE A 33 15.89 -0.96 -7.23
C ILE A 33 14.93 -1.13 -6.05
N PHE A 34 14.67 -2.37 -5.61
CA PHE A 34 13.81 -2.63 -4.45
C PHE A 34 14.42 -2.02 -3.18
N ALA A 35 15.74 -2.16 -3.00
CA ALA A 35 16.43 -1.60 -1.84
C ALA A 35 16.41 -0.06 -1.89
N ALA A 36 16.63 0.56 -3.05
CA ALA A 36 16.56 2.02 -3.20
C ALA A 36 15.15 2.55 -2.88
N THR A 37 14.11 1.94 -3.41
CA THR A 37 12.72 2.31 -3.13
C THR A 37 12.36 2.12 -1.66
N PHE A 38 12.75 0.99 -1.07
CA PHE A 38 12.53 0.70 0.34
C PHE A 38 13.23 1.71 1.26
N VAL A 39 14.48 2.08 0.95
CA VAL A 39 15.22 3.08 1.72
C VAL A 39 14.65 4.49 1.52
N SER A 40 14.13 4.83 0.34
CA SER A 40 13.46 6.12 0.14
C SER A 40 12.20 6.28 1.00
N GLU A 41 11.48 5.20 1.29
CA GLU A 41 10.32 5.21 2.19
C GLU A 41 10.71 5.48 3.66
N ILE A 42 11.96 5.19 4.05
CA ILE A 42 12.47 5.60 5.38
C ILE A 42 12.49 7.13 5.50
N SER A 43 12.90 7.86 4.46
CA SER A 43 12.85 9.33 4.46
C SER A 43 11.42 9.85 4.54
N VAL A 44 10.46 9.21 3.85
CA VAL A 44 9.03 9.55 3.93
C VAL A 44 8.53 9.37 5.36
N GLY A 45 8.75 8.19 5.93
CA GLY A 45 8.32 7.87 7.29
C GLY A 45 8.93 8.79 8.34
N ALA A 46 10.23 9.06 8.25
CA ALA A 46 10.92 9.98 9.15
C ALA A 46 10.39 11.42 9.03
N HIS A 47 10.06 11.89 7.83
CA HIS A 47 9.44 13.19 7.63
C HIS A 47 8.04 13.25 8.25
N VAL A 48 7.16 12.32 7.89
CA VAL A 48 5.76 12.30 8.37
C VAL A 48 5.70 12.12 9.88
N GLY A 49 6.43 11.15 10.42
CA GLY A 49 6.46 10.88 11.86
C GLY A 49 7.13 11.95 12.68
N GLY A 50 8.20 12.55 12.15
CA GLY A 50 9.00 13.55 12.85
C GLY A 50 8.46 14.98 12.77
N VAL A 51 7.51 15.29 11.87
CA VAL A 51 7.18 16.69 11.55
C VAL A 51 6.74 17.51 12.76
N GLY A 52 5.88 16.98 13.64
CA GLY A 52 5.43 17.70 14.84
C GLY A 52 6.57 17.98 15.83
N ALA A 53 7.45 17.00 16.04
CA ALA A 53 8.64 17.19 16.88
C ALA A 53 9.61 18.22 16.26
N LEU A 54 9.82 18.17 14.93
CA LEU A 54 10.64 19.15 14.23
C LEU A 54 10.06 20.58 14.33
N ILE A 55 8.75 20.75 14.15
CA ILE A 55 8.06 22.05 14.25
C ILE A 55 8.32 22.68 15.61
N VAL A 56 8.19 21.90 16.68
CA VAL A 56 8.42 22.36 18.05
C VAL A 56 9.89 22.76 18.28
N LEU A 57 10.84 21.96 17.79
CA LEU A 57 12.27 22.28 17.91
C LEU A 57 12.65 23.53 17.13
N LEU A 58 12.07 23.73 15.95
CA LEU A 58 12.26 24.94 15.16
C LEU A 58 11.64 26.15 15.86
N ALA A 59 10.43 26.04 16.39
CA ALA A 59 9.77 27.10 17.15
C ALA A 59 10.64 27.55 18.34
N GLN A 60 11.20 26.61 19.10
CA GLN A 60 12.13 26.89 20.18
C GLN A 60 13.43 27.54 19.68
N SER A 61 14.03 27.01 18.61
CA SER A 61 15.30 27.50 18.06
C SER A 61 15.20 28.94 17.53
N PHE A 62 14.05 29.33 17.00
CA PHE A 62 13.81 30.66 16.46
C PHE A 62 13.10 31.60 17.45
N GLY A 63 12.69 31.11 18.63
CA GLY A 63 11.95 31.90 19.61
C GLY A 63 10.57 32.37 19.10
N THR A 64 9.90 31.56 18.28
CA THR A 64 8.61 31.89 17.66
C THR A 64 7.50 30.94 18.09
N SER A 65 6.25 31.29 17.81
CA SER A 65 5.12 30.37 18.00
C SER A 65 5.25 29.12 17.11
N ILE A 66 4.80 27.97 17.63
CA ILE A 66 4.63 26.70 16.90
C ILE A 66 3.84 26.94 15.60
N ASN A 67 2.83 27.81 15.64
CA ASN A 67 1.95 28.14 14.51
C ASN A 67 2.72 28.72 13.30
N THR A 68 3.91 29.29 13.52
CA THR A 68 4.77 29.79 12.43
C THR A 68 5.25 28.65 11.52
N PHE A 69 5.50 27.47 12.09
CA PHE A 69 6.09 26.34 11.39
C PHE A 69 5.07 25.23 11.07
N THR A 70 3.79 25.38 11.43
CA THR A 70 2.77 24.37 11.09
C THR A 70 2.56 24.21 9.60
N ILE A 71 2.85 25.24 8.80
CA ILE A 71 2.87 25.15 7.34
C ILE A 71 3.83 24.05 6.82
N LEU A 72 4.84 23.66 7.60
CA LEU A 72 5.78 22.61 7.20
C LEU A 72 5.08 21.26 6.98
N SER A 73 4.02 20.92 7.73
CA SER A 73 3.28 19.67 7.52
C SER A 73 2.36 19.74 6.29
N SER A 74 1.96 20.93 5.86
CA SER A 74 1.19 21.14 4.62
C SER A 74 1.99 20.87 3.35
N PHE A 75 3.33 20.96 3.39
CA PHE A 75 4.17 20.81 2.20
C PHE A 75 4.15 19.42 1.58
N LEU A 76 3.99 18.38 2.39
CA LEU A 76 3.72 17.03 1.88
C LEU A 76 2.43 17.01 1.04
N GLY A 77 1.36 17.63 1.56
CA GLY A 77 0.08 17.76 0.87
C GLY A 77 0.19 18.50 -0.46
N ILE A 78 0.90 19.64 -0.47
CA ILE A 78 1.18 20.41 -1.70
C ILE A 78 1.88 19.54 -2.73
N GLY A 79 2.95 18.85 -2.33
CA GLY A 79 3.67 17.92 -3.21
C GLY A 79 2.76 16.83 -3.76
N MET A 80 1.92 16.21 -2.91
CA MET A 80 0.98 15.17 -3.34
C MET A 80 -0.02 15.70 -4.38
N ILE A 81 -0.60 16.89 -4.17
CA ILE A 81 -1.54 17.50 -5.11
C ILE A 81 -0.84 17.77 -6.45
N VAL A 82 0.30 18.49 -6.41
CA VAL A 82 1.05 18.88 -7.60
C VAL A 82 1.46 17.64 -8.40
N TYR A 83 2.14 16.68 -7.75
CA TYR A 83 2.63 15.49 -8.42
C TYR A 83 1.53 14.54 -8.89
N SER A 84 0.36 14.53 -8.24
CA SER A 84 -0.80 13.80 -8.76
C SER A 84 -1.29 14.39 -10.08
N LEU A 85 -1.35 15.72 -10.20
CA LEU A 85 -1.78 16.43 -11.41
C LEU A 85 -0.81 16.23 -12.57
N ILE A 86 0.51 16.28 -12.30
CA ILE A 86 1.55 16.09 -13.32
C ILE A 86 2.04 14.64 -13.45
N SER A 87 1.38 13.69 -12.78
CA SER A 87 1.78 12.28 -12.78
C SER A 87 1.90 11.66 -14.19
N PRO A 88 1.07 11.98 -15.21
CA PRO A 88 1.26 11.41 -16.55
C PRO A 88 2.59 11.82 -17.22
N TRP A 89 3.19 12.91 -16.76
CA TRP A 89 4.44 13.45 -17.27
C TRP A 89 5.61 12.86 -16.48
N ILE A 90 5.50 12.85 -15.15
CA ILE A 90 6.49 12.22 -14.25
C ILE A 90 6.66 10.74 -14.57
N MET A 91 5.56 10.03 -14.84
CA MET A 91 5.60 8.60 -15.14
C MET A 91 6.23 8.26 -16.50
N ARG A 92 6.55 9.26 -17.34
CA ARG A 92 7.38 9.08 -18.54
C ARG A 92 8.88 9.13 -18.22
N ALA A 93 9.26 9.72 -17.09
CA ALA A 93 10.63 9.71 -16.62
C ALA A 93 11.01 8.31 -16.09
N THR A 94 12.31 8.00 -16.13
CA THR A 94 12.81 6.76 -15.51
C THR A 94 12.66 6.84 -14.00
N ALA A 95 12.33 5.71 -13.35
CA ALA A 95 12.28 5.64 -11.89
C ALA A 95 13.58 6.14 -11.23
N GLY A 96 14.71 5.90 -11.89
CA GLY A 96 16.02 6.42 -11.50
C GLY A 96 16.09 7.93 -11.41
N LEU A 97 15.59 8.63 -12.43
CA LEU A 97 15.57 10.10 -12.44
C LEU A 97 14.66 10.65 -11.33
N VAL A 98 13.49 10.03 -11.14
CA VAL A 98 12.51 10.45 -10.14
C VAL A 98 13.08 10.29 -8.73
N LEU A 99 13.63 9.11 -8.39
CA LEU A 99 14.26 8.84 -7.10
C LEU A 99 15.51 9.71 -6.86
N LYS A 100 16.33 9.94 -7.90
CA LYS A 100 17.49 10.86 -7.79
C LYS A 100 17.02 12.28 -7.47
N THR A 101 15.97 12.75 -8.13
CA THR A 101 15.42 14.10 -7.92
C THR A 101 14.84 14.21 -6.51
N SER A 102 14.02 13.25 -6.09
CA SER A 102 13.43 13.27 -4.74
C SER A 102 14.50 13.24 -3.65
N SER A 103 15.50 12.35 -3.75
CA SER A 103 16.61 12.30 -2.79
C SER A 103 17.39 13.60 -2.74
N THR A 104 17.64 14.24 -3.89
CA THR A 104 18.33 15.54 -3.95
C THR A 104 17.53 16.62 -3.21
N MET A 105 16.22 16.68 -3.44
CA MET A 105 15.33 17.63 -2.75
C MET A 105 15.31 17.39 -1.23
N VAL A 106 15.23 16.13 -0.79
CA VAL A 106 15.27 15.77 0.64
C VAL A 106 16.61 16.15 1.28
N ILE A 107 17.75 15.89 0.62
CA ILE A 107 19.07 16.25 1.15
C ILE A 107 19.21 17.76 1.31
N LEU A 108 18.91 18.53 0.25
CA LEU A 108 19.00 19.99 0.29
C LEU A 108 18.07 20.60 1.33
N GLY A 109 16.83 20.09 1.40
CA GLY A 109 15.87 20.51 2.42
C GLY A 109 16.31 20.15 3.83
N ALA A 110 16.85 18.95 4.08
CA ALA A 110 17.35 18.56 5.39
C ALA A 110 18.54 19.42 5.86
N LEU A 111 19.49 19.71 4.96
CA LEU A 111 20.59 20.64 5.22
C LEU A 111 20.08 22.04 5.55
N GLY A 112 19.12 22.54 4.78
CA GLY A 112 18.51 23.83 5.02
C GLY A 112 17.74 23.88 6.34
N LEU A 113 16.97 22.86 6.71
CA LEU A 113 16.29 22.78 8.01
C LEU A 113 17.28 22.80 9.19
N ALA A 114 18.42 22.12 9.07
CA ALA A 114 19.43 22.05 10.11
C ALA A 114 20.21 23.36 10.29
N PHE A 115 20.52 24.06 9.20
CA PHE A 115 21.47 25.18 9.20
C PHE A 115 20.88 26.53 8.78
N ALA A 116 19.58 26.61 8.49
CA ALA A 116 18.98 27.86 8.04
C ALA A 116 19.13 28.95 9.10
N PRO A 117 19.65 30.13 8.72
CA PRO A 117 19.74 31.23 9.66
C PRO A 117 18.37 31.91 9.85
N TRP A 118 17.47 31.84 8.86
CA TRP A 118 16.23 32.62 8.81
C TRP A 118 15.00 31.73 8.58
N ILE A 119 13.83 32.16 9.09
CA ILE A 119 12.56 31.43 9.03
C ILE A 119 12.16 31.09 7.58
N TRP A 120 12.26 32.04 6.65
CA TRP A 120 11.91 31.78 5.24
C TRP A 120 12.73 30.67 4.61
N LEU A 121 14.01 30.55 4.97
CA LEU A 121 14.85 29.47 4.46
C LEU A 121 14.42 28.13 5.07
N VAL A 122 14.00 28.08 6.34
CA VAL A 122 13.40 26.89 6.95
C VAL A 122 12.12 26.47 6.20
N ILE A 123 11.26 27.43 5.86
CA ILE A 123 10.01 27.20 5.11
C ILE A 123 10.33 26.62 3.73
N VAL A 124 11.23 27.24 2.96
CA VAL A 124 11.66 26.74 1.64
C VAL A 124 12.29 25.34 1.76
N SER A 125 13.10 25.11 2.79
CA SER A 125 13.75 23.83 3.04
C SER A 125 12.73 22.72 3.37
N GLY A 126 11.72 23.04 4.19
CA GLY A 126 10.62 22.13 4.46
C GLY A 126 9.78 21.84 3.22
N LEU A 127 9.58 22.82 2.34
CA LEU A 127 8.92 22.60 1.05
C LEU A 127 9.71 21.63 0.17
N LEU A 128 11.04 21.74 0.15
CA LEU A 128 11.90 20.80 -0.57
C LEU A 128 11.82 19.38 0.01
N VAL A 129 11.88 19.22 1.33
CA VAL A 129 11.73 17.90 1.99
C VAL A 129 10.35 17.31 1.69
N GLY A 130 9.28 18.08 1.92
CA GLY A 130 7.90 17.64 1.72
C GLY A 130 7.66 17.24 0.26
N SER A 131 8.12 18.04 -0.70
CA SER A 131 8.05 17.72 -2.13
C SER A 131 8.86 16.46 -2.47
N GLY A 132 10.09 16.33 -1.97
CA GLY A 132 10.88 15.12 -2.17
C GLY A 132 10.18 13.87 -1.64
N ALA A 133 9.60 13.92 -0.45
CA ALA A 133 8.82 12.83 0.13
C ALA A 133 7.57 12.49 -0.70
N SER A 134 6.80 13.49 -1.15
CA SER A 134 5.62 13.27 -2.00
C SER A 134 5.97 12.63 -3.34
N LEU A 135 7.12 12.96 -3.91
CA LEU A 135 7.60 12.34 -5.16
C LEU A 135 7.96 10.86 -4.95
N VAL A 136 8.50 10.50 -3.78
CA VAL A 136 8.72 9.09 -3.38
C VAL A 136 7.39 8.36 -3.25
N ILE A 137 6.41 8.92 -2.52
CA ILE A 137 5.07 8.33 -2.36
C ILE A 137 4.42 8.05 -3.72
N LEU A 138 4.57 8.95 -4.69
CA LEU A 138 4.02 8.77 -6.04
C LEU A 138 4.68 7.59 -6.78
N ILE A 139 6.01 7.46 -6.73
CA ILE A 139 6.75 6.53 -7.59
C ILE A 139 6.81 5.11 -7.01
N VAL A 140 6.74 4.95 -5.68
CA VAL A 140 6.90 3.65 -5.00
C VAL A 140 5.89 2.60 -5.49
N PRO A 141 4.57 2.86 -5.58
CA PRO A 141 3.62 1.86 -6.06
C PRO A 141 3.85 1.42 -7.51
N ALA A 142 4.44 2.30 -8.33
CA ALA A 142 4.75 2.01 -9.72
C ALA A 142 6.04 1.18 -9.86
N VAL A 143 7.06 1.48 -9.05
CA VAL A 143 8.33 0.73 -9.04
C VAL A 143 8.15 -0.66 -8.44
N LEU A 144 7.28 -0.78 -7.43
CA LEU A 144 6.95 -2.06 -6.79
C LEU A 144 5.82 -2.82 -7.50
N ALA A 145 5.41 -2.40 -8.70
CA ALA A 145 4.48 -3.18 -9.50
C ALA A 145 5.07 -4.56 -9.80
N GLY A 146 4.24 -5.61 -9.74
CA GLY A 146 4.66 -6.98 -10.06
C GLY A 146 3.87 -8.04 -9.28
N PRO A 147 4.21 -9.34 -9.46
CA PRO A 147 3.52 -10.46 -8.80
C PRO A 147 3.64 -10.48 -7.26
N ARG A 148 4.38 -9.53 -6.67
CA ARG A 148 4.61 -9.41 -5.22
C ARG A 148 4.29 -8.04 -4.68
N ARG A 149 3.57 -7.23 -5.46
CA ARG A 149 3.27 -5.83 -5.19
C ARG A 149 2.75 -5.57 -3.77
N ALA A 150 1.71 -6.27 -3.28
CA ALA A 150 1.21 -6.04 -1.91
C ALA A 150 2.30 -6.23 -0.87
N ARG A 151 3.02 -7.34 -0.95
CA ARG A 151 4.06 -7.68 0.02
C ARG A 151 5.17 -6.63 0.01
N ASP A 152 5.62 -6.25 -1.18
CA ASP A 152 6.71 -5.31 -1.35
C ASP A 152 6.30 -3.89 -0.90
N ILE A 153 5.04 -3.47 -1.17
CA ILE A 153 4.46 -2.22 -0.63
C ILE A 153 4.33 -2.31 0.90
N ALA A 154 3.91 -3.44 1.46
CA ALA A 154 3.78 -3.61 2.90
C ALA A 154 5.12 -3.52 3.61
N LEU A 155 6.18 -4.10 3.04
CA LEU A 155 7.55 -3.94 3.54
C LEU A 155 7.98 -2.48 3.51
N ALA A 156 7.74 -1.78 2.41
CA ALA A 156 8.09 -0.37 2.27
C ALA A 156 7.35 0.51 3.31
N ASN A 157 6.04 0.28 3.48
CA ASN A 157 5.23 0.93 4.52
C ASN A 157 5.70 0.57 5.95
N GLY A 158 6.17 -0.66 6.17
CA GLY A 158 6.76 -1.09 7.43
C GLY A 158 8.04 -0.32 7.76
N ALA A 159 8.91 -0.12 6.77
CA ALA A 159 10.12 0.69 6.92
C ALA A 159 9.79 2.16 7.22
N SER A 160 8.84 2.72 6.48
CA SER A 160 8.29 4.06 6.72
C SER A 160 7.73 4.18 8.14
N SER A 161 6.99 3.18 8.63
CA SER A 161 6.46 3.17 10.00
C SER A 161 7.57 3.12 11.05
N ALA A 162 8.58 2.27 10.88
CA ALA A 162 9.72 2.21 11.79
C ALA A 162 10.48 3.55 11.83
N ALA A 163 10.67 4.18 10.68
CA ALA A 163 11.29 5.50 10.57
C ALA A 163 10.46 6.60 11.25
N SER A 164 9.12 6.51 11.16
CA SER A 164 8.19 7.45 11.79
C SER A 164 8.21 7.38 13.32
N ILE A 165 8.57 6.21 13.89
CA ILE A 165 8.82 6.03 15.33
C ILE A 165 10.21 6.56 15.69
N ALA A 166 11.22 6.22 14.89
CA ALA A 166 12.61 6.58 15.16
C ALA A 166 12.85 8.10 15.11
N ALA A 167 12.20 8.82 14.18
CA ALA A 167 12.46 10.24 13.98
C ALA A 167 12.14 11.13 15.20
N PRO A 168 10.94 11.07 15.83
CA PRO A 168 10.68 11.81 17.07
C PRO A 168 11.62 11.44 18.22
N LEU A 169 11.98 10.15 18.36
CA LEU A 169 12.94 9.69 19.37
C LEU A 169 14.32 10.34 19.16
N LEU A 170 14.81 10.36 17.92
CA LEU A 170 16.07 11.01 17.58
C LEU A 170 15.98 12.53 17.79
N TYR A 171 14.87 13.16 17.43
CA TYR A 171 14.68 14.60 17.63
C TYR A 171 14.73 14.98 19.11
N GLY A 172 14.02 14.26 19.97
CA GLY A 172 14.07 14.48 21.41
C GLY A 172 15.43 14.14 22.03
N PHE A 173 16.11 13.11 21.53
CA PHE A 173 17.47 12.76 21.96
C PHE A 173 18.48 13.86 21.61
N PHE A 174 18.49 14.36 20.38
CA PHE A 174 19.41 15.43 19.98
C PHE A 174 19.14 16.75 20.72
N ASP A 175 17.88 17.05 21.03
CA ASP A 175 17.51 18.24 21.81
C ASP A 175 17.90 18.14 23.30
N SER A 176 18.07 16.92 23.84
CA SER A 176 18.52 16.73 25.22
C SER A 176 20.04 16.84 25.40
N LEU A 177 20.81 16.79 24.30
CA LEU A 177 22.27 16.87 24.35
C LEU A 177 22.71 18.33 24.58
N PRO A 178 23.57 18.59 25.58
CA PRO A 178 24.14 19.92 25.77
C PRO A 178 25.00 20.30 24.55
N HIS A 179 24.95 21.57 24.15
CA HIS A 179 25.69 22.14 23.01
C HIS A 179 25.26 21.68 21.62
N VAL A 180 24.27 20.80 21.49
CA VAL A 180 23.71 20.39 20.21
C VAL A 180 22.40 21.15 19.97
N GLN A 181 22.23 21.75 18.79
CA GLN A 181 20.95 22.35 18.44
C GLN A 181 19.99 21.22 18.04
N GLY A 182 18.84 21.09 18.70
CA GLY A 182 17.86 20.04 18.41
C GLY A 182 17.46 19.94 16.92
N ARG A 183 17.41 21.07 16.21
CA ARG A 183 17.13 21.12 14.75
C ARG A 183 18.15 20.38 13.89
N TRP A 184 19.37 20.14 14.35
CA TRP A 184 20.38 19.35 13.61
C TRP A 184 19.95 17.91 13.40
N ALA A 185 19.03 17.42 14.23
CA ALA A 185 18.46 16.10 14.06
C ALA A 185 17.75 15.93 12.70
N ALA A 186 17.31 17.03 12.06
CA ALA A 186 16.77 17.01 10.70
C ALA A 186 17.73 16.39 9.65
N LEU A 187 19.05 16.39 9.91
CA LEU A 187 20.04 15.73 9.05
C LEU A 187 19.82 14.22 8.93
N MET A 188 19.12 13.59 9.87
CA MET A 188 18.75 12.17 9.78
C MET A 188 17.86 11.88 8.56
N LEU A 189 17.08 12.87 8.09
CA LEU A 189 16.30 12.76 6.85
C LEU A 189 17.17 12.60 5.60
N ALA A 190 18.39 13.15 5.64
CA ALA A 190 19.33 13.10 4.52
C ALA A 190 19.99 11.71 4.38
N LEU A 191 20.16 10.95 5.48
CA LEU A 191 20.91 9.69 5.44
C LEU A 191 20.30 8.64 4.47
N PRO A 192 19.00 8.33 4.51
CA PRO A 192 18.41 7.40 3.55
C PRO A 192 18.45 7.97 2.12
N ALA A 193 18.27 9.27 1.95
CA ALA A 193 18.34 9.93 0.64
C ALA A 193 19.76 9.89 0.03
N VAL A 194 20.81 10.08 0.83
CA VAL A 194 22.21 9.91 0.41
C VAL A 194 22.48 8.47 -0.01
N TYR A 195 21.98 7.49 0.76
CA TYR A 195 22.09 6.09 0.39
C TYR A 195 21.44 5.79 -0.96
N VAL A 196 20.22 6.31 -1.20
CA VAL A 196 19.54 6.16 -2.49
C VAL A 196 20.38 6.80 -3.60
N LEU A 197 20.88 8.03 -3.42
CA LEU A 197 21.69 8.72 -4.42
C LEU A 197 23.01 7.98 -4.74
N ALA A 198 23.65 7.37 -3.74
CA ALA A 198 24.86 6.58 -3.91
C ALA A 198 24.59 5.26 -4.64
N THR A 199 23.51 4.57 -4.29
CA THR A 199 23.20 3.25 -4.84
C THR A 199 22.59 3.33 -6.24
N ILE A 200 21.80 4.36 -6.53
CA ILE A 200 21.05 4.50 -7.80
C ILE A 200 21.93 4.63 -9.03
N ARG A 201 23.14 5.18 -8.88
CA ARG A 201 24.15 5.26 -9.97
C ARG A 201 24.57 3.88 -10.47
N SER A 202 24.43 2.84 -9.65
CA SER A 202 24.82 1.47 -9.95
C SER A 202 23.68 0.58 -10.45
N ILE A 203 22.51 1.18 -10.73
CA ILE A 203 21.28 0.49 -11.14
C ILE A 203 21.01 0.89 -12.59
N ASP A 204 21.09 -0.08 -13.49
CA ASP A 204 20.67 0.12 -14.87
C ASP A 204 19.14 0.02 -14.98
N PHE A 205 18.46 1.16 -15.10
CA PHE A 205 17.01 1.22 -15.24
C PHE A 205 16.52 0.84 -16.64
N VAL A 206 17.41 0.79 -17.64
CA VAL A 206 17.08 0.40 -19.01
C VAL A 206 16.95 -1.12 -19.08
N ASP A 207 17.88 -1.83 -18.45
CA ASP A 207 17.95 -3.30 -18.49
C ASP A 207 17.31 -4.01 -17.29
N THR A 208 16.96 -3.28 -16.23
CA THR A 208 16.11 -3.85 -15.17
C THR A 208 14.69 -3.85 -15.69
N PRO A 209 14.07 -5.00 -16.04
CA PRO A 209 12.68 -5.02 -16.43
C PRO A 209 11.87 -4.53 -15.23
N SER A 210 11.49 -3.26 -15.24
CA SER A 210 10.37 -2.82 -14.45
C SER A 210 9.21 -3.75 -14.83
N ALA A 211 8.33 -4.12 -13.90
CA ALA A 211 7.14 -4.89 -14.27
C ALA A 211 6.31 -4.20 -15.37
N PHE A 212 6.55 -2.91 -15.61
CA PHE A 212 6.08 -2.15 -16.78
C PHE A 212 6.70 -2.64 -18.11
N ALA A 213 8.02 -2.83 -18.18
CA ALA A 213 8.71 -3.42 -19.32
C ALA A 213 8.42 -4.93 -19.47
N GLU A 214 8.29 -5.64 -18.34
CA GLU A 214 7.93 -7.06 -18.33
C GLU A 214 6.48 -7.30 -18.83
N ARG A 215 5.53 -6.39 -18.54
CA ARG A 215 4.19 -6.42 -19.16
C ARG A 215 4.20 -6.21 -20.67
N LEU A 216 5.21 -5.52 -21.20
CA LEU A 216 5.40 -5.39 -22.64
C LEU A 216 6.01 -6.65 -23.25
N HIS A 217 6.91 -7.33 -22.53
CA HIS A 217 7.69 -8.47 -23.02
C HIS A 217 7.06 -9.85 -22.76
N ASN A 218 6.31 -10.06 -21.67
CA ASN A 218 5.82 -11.38 -21.25
C ASN A 218 4.41 -11.72 -21.80
N LYS A 219 4.27 -11.66 -23.12
CA LYS A 219 3.24 -12.44 -23.84
C LYS A 219 3.67 -13.89 -24.15
N VAL A 220 4.82 -14.39 -23.66
CA VAL A 220 5.35 -15.71 -24.09
C VAL A 220 6.02 -16.54 -22.96
N GLY A 221 5.24 -17.39 -22.28
CA GLY A 221 5.54 -18.83 -22.18
C GLY A 221 6.61 -19.43 -21.24
N ARG A 222 7.19 -18.76 -20.23
CA ARG A 222 8.20 -19.40 -19.33
C ARG A 222 7.73 -19.65 -17.90
N LYS A 223 7.99 -20.87 -17.39
CA LYS A 223 7.73 -21.32 -16.01
C LYS A 223 8.78 -20.76 -15.03
N ARG A 224 8.32 -20.29 -13.88
CA ARG A 224 9.13 -19.61 -12.85
C ARG A 224 9.66 -20.59 -11.79
N ALA A 225 10.92 -20.41 -11.37
CA ALA A 225 11.55 -21.16 -10.28
C ALA A 225 11.35 -20.49 -8.91
N LYS A 226 11.26 -21.34 -7.86
CA LYS A 226 10.96 -20.99 -6.47
C LYS A 226 12.07 -20.17 -5.77
N ASP A 227 11.72 -19.35 -4.77
CA ASP A 227 12.66 -18.57 -3.96
C ASP A 227 12.34 -18.56 -2.44
N LEU A 228 13.11 -17.80 -1.66
CA LEU A 228 13.03 -17.68 -0.20
C LEU A 228 11.63 -17.29 0.32
N ALA A 229 10.77 -16.72 -0.53
CA ALA A 229 9.39 -16.43 -0.18
C ALA A 229 8.48 -17.68 -0.25
N ASP A 230 8.86 -18.71 -1.00
CA ASP A 230 8.15 -19.98 -1.06
C ASP A 230 8.42 -20.85 0.19
N ALA A 231 9.37 -20.45 1.03
CA ALA A 231 9.57 -21.02 2.37
C ALA A 231 8.43 -20.67 3.33
N PHE A 232 7.61 -19.65 3.02
CA PHE A 232 6.46 -19.25 3.83
C PHE A 232 5.19 -20.06 3.58
N GLY A 233 5.27 -21.09 2.73
CA GLY A 233 4.18 -22.02 2.43
C GLY A 233 3.08 -21.40 1.56
N THR A 234 2.46 -22.21 0.71
CA THR A 234 1.23 -21.83 0.00
C THR A 234 0.07 -21.88 0.98
N VAL A 235 -0.62 -20.76 1.18
CA VAL A 235 -1.78 -20.66 2.08
C VAL A 235 -2.97 -21.41 1.43
N SER A 236 -3.39 -22.52 2.04
CA SER A 236 -4.28 -23.50 1.41
C SER A 236 -5.79 -23.24 1.56
N SER A 237 -6.23 -22.03 1.92
CA SER A 237 -7.68 -21.80 2.08
C SER A 237 -8.13 -20.38 1.78
N VAL A 238 -8.76 -20.16 0.62
CA VAL A 238 -9.89 -19.23 0.49
C VAL A 238 -10.83 -19.68 -0.64
N ARG A 239 -11.93 -20.36 -0.30
CA ARG A 239 -13.04 -20.68 -1.21
C ARG A 239 -14.22 -19.70 -1.10
N ALA A 240 -14.01 -18.54 -0.48
CA ALA A 240 -15.11 -17.72 0.03
C ALA A 240 -15.63 -16.59 -0.89
N PHE A 241 -14.93 -16.15 -1.95
CA PHE A 241 -15.40 -14.99 -2.74
C PHE A 241 -15.02 -15.03 -4.23
N GLY A 242 -15.82 -15.72 -5.05
CA GLY A 242 -15.98 -15.31 -6.46
C GLY A 242 -15.23 -16.07 -7.57
N GLY A 243 -14.74 -17.28 -7.31
CA GLY A 243 -14.24 -18.18 -8.38
C GLY A 243 -12.87 -17.79 -8.98
N ALA A 244 -12.21 -18.77 -9.60
CA ALA A 244 -10.77 -18.77 -9.89
C ALA A 244 -10.27 -17.69 -10.87
N GLU A 245 -11.15 -17.00 -11.58
CA GLU A 245 -10.76 -16.06 -12.65
C GLU A 245 -10.50 -14.63 -12.13
N ASN A 246 -11.01 -14.27 -10.94
CA ASN A 246 -10.74 -12.98 -10.29
C ASN A 246 -9.60 -13.04 -9.25
N VAL A 247 -9.04 -14.23 -9.02
CA VAL A 247 -8.13 -14.51 -7.90
C VAL A 247 -6.70 -14.05 -8.21
N ALA A 248 -6.25 -14.05 -9.47
CA ALA A 248 -4.88 -13.65 -9.79
C ALA A 248 -4.56 -12.17 -9.52
N ASP A 249 -5.57 -11.29 -9.57
CA ASP A 249 -5.43 -9.86 -9.30
C ASP A 249 -5.83 -9.46 -7.86
N ASP A 250 -6.69 -10.25 -7.19
CA ASP A 250 -7.21 -9.97 -5.83
C ASP A 250 -6.38 -10.63 -4.70
N GLU A 251 -5.62 -11.69 -4.99
CA GLU A 251 -4.64 -12.29 -4.06
C GLU A 251 -3.49 -11.33 -3.69
N LEU A 252 -3.26 -10.34 -4.56
CA LEU A 252 -2.15 -9.39 -4.50
C LEU A 252 -2.47 -8.08 -3.79
N ALA A 253 -3.66 -7.94 -3.19
CA ALA A 253 -3.97 -6.94 -2.18
C ALA A 253 -3.85 -7.51 -0.75
N ARG A 254 -3.98 -8.84 -0.60
CA ARG A 254 -4.00 -9.52 0.71
C ARG A 254 -2.62 -9.96 1.21
N ALA A 255 -1.60 -10.02 0.35
CA ALA A 255 -0.24 -10.40 0.73
C ALA A 255 0.57 -9.32 1.48
N ALA A 256 -0.07 -8.23 1.94
CA ALA A 256 0.51 -7.28 2.89
C ALA A 256 0.63 -7.84 4.32
N VAL A 257 0.31 -9.13 4.50
CA VAL A 257 0.03 -9.78 5.76
C VAL A 257 0.68 -11.17 5.77
N ALA A 258 1.51 -11.41 6.80
CA ALA A 258 2.12 -12.66 7.32
C ALA A 258 3.64 -12.41 7.55
N GLN A 259 4.27 -12.69 8.70
CA GLN A 259 4.06 -13.73 9.73
C GLN A 259 4.62 -13.31 11.11
N ALA A 260 4.11 -13.93 12.18
CA ALA A 260 4.91 -14.69 13.16
C ALA A 260 4.03 -15.80 13.77
N GLY A 261 4.57 -17.02 13.88
CA GLY A 261 3.82 -18.25 14.17
C GLY A 261 3.72 -18.65 15.64
N SER A 262 2.88 -19.65 15.91
CA SER A 262 3.03 -20.61 17.01
C SER A 262 2.19 -21.86 16.71
N PRO A 263 2.67 -23.09 16.99
CA PRO A 263 1.79 -24.25 17.04
C PRO A 263 1.26 -24.36 18.47
N VAL A 264 0.07 -23.80 18.74
CA VAL A 264 -0.64 -24.09 19.99
C VAL A 264 -1.70 -25.15 19.72
N HIS A 265 -1.42 -26.30 20.30
CA HIS A 265 -2.27 -27.45 20.58
C HIS A 265 -3.74 -27.06 20.83
N VAL A 266 -4.66 -27.68 20.07
CA VAL A 266 -6.10 -27.69 20.40
C VAL A 266 -6.39 -29.09 20.94
N PRO A 267 -6.87 -29.23 22.19
CA PRO A 267 -7.36 -30.50 22.69
C PRO A 267 -8.72 -30.82 22.05
N ASP A 268 -8.86 -32.08 21.63
CA ASP A 268 -10.12 -32.69 21.22
C ASP A 268 -11.16 -32.54 22.32
N LEU A 269 -12.17 -31.73 22.05
CA LEU A 269 -13.44 -31.74 22.77
C LEU A 269 -14.53 -31.61 21.72
N TYR A 270 -14.96 -32.75 21.17
CA TYR A 270 -16.37 -33.15 21.10
C TYR A 270 -16.45 -34.58 20.55
N ALA A 271 -16.79 -35.51 21.43
CA ALA A 271 -17.21 -36.86 21.09
C ALA A 271 -18.71 -36.90 20.77
N LYS A 272 -19.06 -37.87 19.90
CA LYS A 272 -20.36 -38.51 19.67
C LYS A 272 -21.46 -37.72 18.95
N HIS A 273 -21.73 -38.12 17.71
CA HIS A 273 -22.83 -39.07 17.45
C HIS A 273 -22.63 -39.77 16.10
N GLU A 274 -22.58 -41.11 16.14
CA GLU A 274 -22.74 -41.98 14.98
C GLU A 274 -24.23 -42.07 14.61
N ASP A 275 -24.54 -42.02 13.31
CA ASP A 275 -25.58 -42.87 12.74
C ASP A 275 -25.33 -43.11 11.23
N PRO A 276 -25.36 -44.36 10.73
CA PRO A 276 -25.07 -44.68 9.33
C PRO A 276 -26.34 -45.07 8.57
N SER A 277 -26.78 -44.28 7.58
CA SER A 277 -27.56 -44.75 6.42
C SER A 277 -28.03 -43.61 5.54
N PHE A 278 -27.57 -43.59 4.27
CA PHE A 278 -28.18 -43.02 3.04
C PHE A 278 -27.08 -42.40 2.16
N ASN A 279 -26.99 -42.58 0.85
CA ASN A 279 -27.59 -43.52 -0.11
C ASN A 279 -26.73 -43.37 -1.39
N GLU A 280 -26.42 -44.50 -2.00
CA GLU A 280 -25.52 -44.71 -3.12
C GLU A 280 -26.18 -44.42 -4.49
N GLN A 281 -26.92 -43.30 -4.60
CA GLN A 281 -27.75 -43.01 -5.79
C GLN A 281 -27.52 -41.65 -6.48
N SER A 282 -26.63 -40.80 -5.97
CA SER A 282 -26.42 -39.45 -6.52
C SER A 282 -25.27 -39.31 -7.53
N THR A 283 -24.49 -40.35 -7.80
CA THR A 283 -23.34 -40.31 -8.74
C THR A 283 -23.64 -40.80 -10.17
N ARG A 284 -24.86 -41.29 -10.47
CA ARG A 284 -25.21 -41.78 -11.82
C ARG A 284 -25.96 -40.78 -12.71
N ALA A 285 -26.45 -39.66 -12.18
CA ALA A 285 -27.24 -38.70 -12.96
C ALA A 285 -26.43 -37.59 -13.67
N VAL A 286 -25.16 -37.39 -13.35
CA VAL A 286 -24.35 -36.29 -13.92
C VAL A 286 -23.56 -36.71 -15.18
N ARG A 287 -23.39 -38.02 -15.42
CA ARG A 287 -22.60 -38.53 -16.55
C ARG A 287 -23.37 -38.66 -17.87
N ALA A 288 -24.69 -38.55 -17.86
CA ALA A 288 -25.52 -38.66 -19.06
C ALA A 288 -25.76 -37.33 -19.79
N ARG A 289 -25.37 -36.18 -19.21
CA ARG A 289 -25.70 -34.84 -19.76
C ARG A 289 -24.59 -34.14 -20.55
N PHE A 290 -23.38 -34.70 -20.60
CA PHE A 290 -22.27 -34.15 -21.39
C PHE A 290 -21.79 -35.16 -22.42
N GLY A 291 -22.48 -35.19 -23.57
CA GLY A 291 -22.13 -35.98 -24.74
C GLY A 291 -20.80 -35.55 -25.39
N LEU A 292 -19.68 -35.77 -24.72
CA LEU A 292 -18.34 -35.62 -25.27
C LEU A 292 -17.95 -36.89 -26.02
N LYS A 293 -18.22 -36.91 -27.33
CA LYS A 293 -17.66 -37.90 -28.26
C LYS A 293 -16.13 -37.80 -28.23
N SER A 294 -15.48 -38.83 -27.69
CA SER A 294 -14.02 -38.99 -27.75
C SER A 294 -13.60 -39.35 -29.18
N SER A 295 -12.94 -38.41 -29.86
CA SER A 295 -12.29 -38.68 -31.15
C SER A 295 -10.96 -39.39 -30.88
N LYS A 296 -10.95 -40.72 -31.02
CA LYS A 296 -9.74 -41.53 -31.11
C LYS A 296 -9.02 -41.20 -32.42
N ARG A 297 -8.03 -40.31 -32.39
CA ARG A 297 -7.04 -40.20 -33.48
C ARG A 297 -5.93 -41.23 -33.28
N LYS A 298 -6.01 -42.23 -34.15
CA LYS A 298 -5.07 -43.32 -34.40
C LYS A 298 -3.76 -42.74 -34.96
N ALA A 299 -2.67 -42.82 -34.22
CA ALA A 299 -1.34 -42.54 -34.73
C ALA A 299 -0.90 -43.74 -35.60
N ARG A 300 -0.86 -43.55 -36.93
CA ARG A 300 -0.16 -44.42 -37.86
C ARG A 300 1.11 -43.69 -38.30
N GLY A 301 2.25 -44.34 -38.11
CA GLY A 301 3.52 -43.92 -38.70
C GLY A 301 3.50 -44.07 -40.21
N VAL A 302 4.18 -43.15 -40.88
CA VAL A 302 4.66 -43.30 -42.26
C VAL A 302 6.02 -42.61 -42.31
N ALA A 303 7.05 -43.42 -42.48
CA ALA A 303 8.34 -43.01 -43.03
C ALA A 303 8.19 -42.81 -44.54
N GLY A 304 9.00 -41.92 -45.12
CA GLY A 304 9.22 -41.88 -46.57
C GLY A 304 8.88 -40.55 -47.23
N ASP A 305 9.90 -40.03 -47.91
CA ASP A 305 9.85 -39.20 -49.11
C ASP A 305 9.70 -37.68 -48.97
N ALA A 306 10.87 -37.05 -49.16
CA ALA A 306 11.02 -35.67 -49.58
C ALA A 306 10.48 -35.45 -51.00
N PRO A 307 9.88 -34.29 -51.27
CA PRO A 307 9.97 -33.68 -52.58
C PRO A 307 10.56 -32.27 -52.52
N LYS A 308 11.52 -32.10 -53.43
CA LYS A 308 12.07 -30.84 -53.90
C LYS A 308 10.95 -29.89 -54.38
N ASN A 309 11.26 -28.60 -54.29
CA ASN A 309 10.78 -27.54 -55.20
C ASN A 309 9.32 -27.09 -55.05
N ARG A 310 9.09 -26.09 -54.20
CA ARG A 310 8.05 -25.07 -54.42
C ARG A 310 8.61 -23.67 -54.22
N LYS A 311 9.03 -23.08 -55.34
CA LYS A 311 9.10 -21.63 -55.51
C LYS A 311 7.68 -21.06 -55.39
N GLY A 312 7.53 -19.98 -54.63
CA GLY A 312 6.36 -19.10 -54.73
C GLY A 312 5.25 -19.33 -53.70
N PHE A 313 5.54 -19.13 -52.41
CA PHE A 313 4.49 -18.78 -51.44
C PHE A 313 4.80 -17.38 -50.91
N LYS A 314 4.21 -16.35 -51.54
CA LYS A 314 4.18 -14.99 -50.98
C LYS A 314 3.17 -15.03 -49.82
N PRO A 315 3.59 -14.85 -48.56
CA PRO A 315 2.64 -14.71 -47.47
C PRO A 315 1.75 -13.51 -47.77
N ARG A 316 0.45 -13.74 -47.96
CA ARG A 316 -0.56 -12.68 -47.93
C ARG A 316 -0.43 -12.03 -46.55
N LEU A 317 0.16 -10.85 -46.49
CA LEU A 317 -0.03 -9.94 -45.37
C LEU A 317 -1.54 -9.74 -45.27
N SER A 318 -2.18 -10.40 -44.31
CA SER A 318 -3.49 -10.01 -43.84
C SER A 318 -3.36 -8.58 -43.36
N THR A 319 -3.92 -7.65 -44.14
CA THR A 319 -4.16 -6.27 -43.75
C THR A 319 -4.60 -6.28 -42.28
N PRO A 320 -3.89 -5.57 -41.37
CA PRO A 320 -4.31 -5.51 -39.98
C PRO A 320 -5.75 -5.00 -40.00
N ALA A 321 -6.68 -5.80 -39.50
CA ALA A 321 -8.04 -5.37 -39.30
C ALA A 321 -7.95 -4.03 -38.57
N VAL A 322 -8.35 -2.96 -39.26
CA VAL A 322 -8.51 -1.64 -38.68
C VAL A 322 -9.56 -1.88 -37.61
N VAL A 323 -9.10 -2.14 -36.39
CA VAL A 323 -9.93 -2.10 -35.19
C VAL A 323 -10.33 -0.65 -35.14
N THR A 324 -11.45 -0.34 -35.79
CA THR A 324 -12.17 0.91 -35.64
C THR A 324 -12.36 1.03 -34.15
N ARG A 325 -11.53 1.86 -33.53
CA ARG A 325 -11.57 2.20 -32.12
C ARG A 325 -12.86 2.96 -31.97
N THR A 326 -13.97 2.22 -31.87
CA THR A 326 -15.30 2.74 -31.63
C THR A 326 -15.10 3.70 -30.48
N LYS A 327 -15.38 4.98 -30.72
CA LYS A 327 -15.45 5.99 -29.66
C LYS A 327 -16.48 5.45 -28.68
N GLU A 328 -16.04 4.66 -27.72
CA GLU A 328 -16.78 4.34 -26.50
C GLU A 328 -17.03 5.71 -25.89
N ARG A 329 -18.16 6.29 -26.28
CA ARG A 329 -18.71 7.48 -25.65
C ARG A 329 -18.71 7.15 -24.17
N ILE A 330 -18.01 8.00 -23.41
CA ILE A 330 -18.02 8.04 -21.96
C ILE A 330 -19.47 7.86 -21.53
N GLN A 331 -19.81 6.61 -21.20
CA GLN A 331 -21.17 6.18 -20.98
C GLN A 331 -21.63 6.95 -19.76
N TYR A 332 -22.70 7.74 -19.93
CA TYR A 332 -23.17 8.71 -18.94
C TYR A 332 -23.18 8.08 -17.55
N ARG A 333 -22.27 8.55 -16.71
CA ARG A 333 -22.16 8.13 -15.32
C ARG A 333 -23.47 8.52 -14.64
N THR A 334 -24.16 7.56 -14.03
CA THR A 334 -25.41 7.89 -13.35
C THR A 334 -25.10 8.86 -12.19
N LYS A 335 -25.99 9.79 -11.86
CA LYS A 335 -25.80 10.72 -10.72
C LYS A 335 -25.43 9.96 -9.43
N ARG A 336 -25.97 8.74 -9.27
CA ARG A 336 -25.70 7.82 -8.18
C ARG A 336 -24.24 7.33 -8.13
N GLU A 337 -23.66 6.92 -9.26
CA GLU A 337 -22.25 6.53 -9.35
C GLU A 337 -21.30 7.69 -9.02
N LEU A 338 -21.64 8.91 -9.46
CA LEU A 338 -20.85 10.10 -9.13
C LEU A 338 -20.91 10.40 -7.62
N PHE A 339 -22.10 10.30 -7.01
CA PHE A 339 -22.28 10.47 -5.58
C PHE A 339 -21.46 9.48 -4.75
N TYR A 340 -21.47 8.18 -5.10
CA TYR A 340 -20.66 7.20 -4.37
C TYR A 340 -19.17 7.43 -4.53
N MET A 341 -18.70 7.80 -5.73
CA MET A 341 -17.29 8.15 -5.90
C MET A 341 -16.90 9.37 -5.06
N ALA A 342 -17.74 10.40 -5.05
CA ALA A 342 -17.51 11.58 -4.21
C ALA A 342 -17.50 11.20 -2.72
N SER A 343 -18.44 10.37 -2.27
CA SER A 343 -18.48 9.88 -0.89
C SER A 343 -17.24 9.06 -0.51
N CYS A 344 -16.79 8.13 -1.36
CA CYS A 344 -15.55 7.39 -1.13
C CYS A 344 -14.33 8.32 -1.08
N LEU A 345 -14.27 9.33 -1.95
CA LEU A 345 -13.20 10.32 -1.94
C LEU A 345 -13.19 11.13 -0.63
N VAL A 346 -14.36 11.56 -0.15
CA VAL A 346 -14.50 12.24 1.15
C VAL A 346 -14.11 11.30 2.29
N ARG A 347 -14.47 10.01 2.25
CA ARG A 347 -14.03 9.03 3.26
C ARG A 347 -12.52 8.91 3.31
N VAL A 348 -11.85 8.81 2.16
CA VAL A 348 -10.39 8.79 2.08
C VAL A 348 -9.81 10.07 2.69
N ALA A 349 -10.34 11.24 2.32
CA ALA A 349 -9.91 12.52 2.87
C ALA A 349 -10.07 12.59 4.40
N LEU A 350 -11.25 12.23 4.93
CA LEU A 350 -11.53 12.28 6.38
C LEU A 350 -10.73 11.23 7.17
N SER A 351 -10.40 10.09 6.58
CA SER A 351 -9.59 9.05 7.25
C SER A 351 -8.18 9.51 7.63
N LEU A 352 -7.67 10.54 6.94
CA LEU A 352 -6.33 11.10 7.16
C LEU A 352 -6.34 12.30 8.12
N VAL A 353 -7.50 12.86 8.44
CA VAL A 353 -7.60 14.07 9.28
C VAL A 353 -7.01 13.81 10.66
N THR A 354 -7.45 12.76 11.34
CA THR A 354 -6.93 12.43 12.68
C THR A 354 -5.44 12.07 12.65
N GLU A 355 -5.01 11.33 11.63
CA GLU A 355 -3.60 10.92 11.47
C GLU A 355 -2.67 12.13 11.36
N PHE A 356 -2.94 13.03 10.42
CA PHE A 356 -2.07 14.19 10.20
C PHE A 356 -2.22 15.28 11.27
N ALA A 357 -3.39 15.40 11.90
CA ALA A 357 -3.57 16.29 13.04
C ALA A 357 -2.66 15.87 14.19
N LEU A 358 -2.65 14.58 14.54
CA LEU A 358 -1.86 14.09 15.68
C LEU A 358 -0.36 14.01 15.36
N TYR A 359 0.04 13.73 14.12
CA TYR A 359 1.45 13.88 13.72
C TYR A 359 1.97 15.31 13.86
N THR A 360 1.14 16.30 13.51
CA THR A 360 1.54 17.71 13.54
C THR A 360 1.47 18.28 14.96
N TRP A 361 0.38 18.01 15.67
CA TRP A 361 0.01 18.73 16.89
C TRP A 361 0.08 17.89 18.17
N GLY A 362 0.27 16.57 18.09
CA GLY A 362 0.37 15.72 19.27
C GLY A 362 1.52 16.11 20.21
N VAL A 363 2.66 16.52 19.63
CA VAL A 363 3.82 17.02 20.40
C VAL A 363 3.52 18.37 21.05
N ALA A 364 2.90 19.30 20.30
CA ALA A 364 2.48 20.59 20.85
C ALA A 364 1.49 20.42 22.01
N ARG A 365 0.59 19.42 21.92
CA ARG A 365 -0.37 19.12 22.99
C ARG A 365 0.31 18.60 24.26
N LEU A 366 1.40 17.83 24.13
CA LEU A 366 2.22 17.43 25.28
C LEU A 366 2.88 18.65 25.95
N MET A 367 3.40 19.60 25.17
CA MET A 367 3.99 20.83 25.73
C MET A 367 2.96 21.73 26.41
N GLU A 368 1.73 21.80 25.89
CA GLU A 368 0.65 22.60 26.46
C GLU A 368 0.32 22.21 27.90
N ILE A 369 0.49 20.92 28.27
CA ILE A 369 0.34 20.45 29.65
C ILE A 369 1.65 20.53 30.47
N GLY A 370 2.67 21.22 29.97
CA GLY A 370 3.93 21.49 30.68
C GLY A 370 5.05 20.47 30.46
N VAL A 371 4.95 19.54 29.50
CA VAL A 371 6.04 18.61 29.19
C VAL A 371 7.21 19.36 28.52
N GLN A 372 8.43 19.15 29.01
CA GLN A 372 9.64 19.72 28.41
C GLN A 372 9.78 19.33 26.93
N THR A 373 10.24 20.25 26.09
CA THR A 373 10.36 20.09 24.63
C THR A 373 10.99 18.77 24.19
N SER A 374 12.18 18.43 24.69
CA SER A 374 12.90 17.18 24.33
C SER A 374 12.10 15.93 24.68
N THR A 375 11.47 15.90 25.85
CA THR A 375 10.58 14.82 26.30
C THR A 375 9.32 14.75 25.45
N ALA A 376 8.69 15.89 25.15
CA ALA A 376 7.51 15.96 24.28
C ALA A 376 7.83 15.46 22.87
N ALA A 377 8.97 15.87 22.30
CA ALA A 377 9.44 15.41 20.99
C ALA A 377 9.65 13.89 20.98
N THR A 378 10.27 13.32 22.02
CA THR A 378 10.45 11.86 22.18
C THR A 378 9.10 11.14 22.27
N LEU A 379 8.19 11.64 23.12
CA LEU A 379 6.85 11.08 23.30
C LEU A 379 5.95 11.24 22.07
N GLY A 380 6.31 12.11 21.13
CA GLY A 380 5.73 12.16 19.79
C GLY A 380 5.76 10.82 19.06
N ALA A 381 6.70 9.92 19.40
CA ALA A 381 6.80 8.57 18.84
C ALA A 381 5.64 7.65 19.25
N VAL A 382 4.89 7.96 20.31
CA VAL A 382 3.82 7.11 20.84
C VAL A 382 2.67 6.94 19.84
N PHE A 383 2.31 8.01 19.12
CA PHE A 383 1.28 7.94 18.07
C PHE A 383 1.67 7.01 16.91
N PRO A 384 2.83 7.19 16.23
CA PRO A 384 3.29 6.25 15.20
C PRO A 384 3.56 4.84 15.73
N LEU A 385 3.90 4.67 17.02
CA LEU A 385 3.98 3.35 17.64
C LEU A 385 2.60 2.66 17.67
N GLY A 386 1.56 3.39 18.06
CA GLY A 386 0.17 2.92 17.97
C GLY A 386 -0.21 2.56 16.53
N MET A 387 0.15 3.41 15.57
CA MET A 387 -0.07 3.16 14.13
C MET A 387 0.60 1.86 13.67
N ALA A 388 1.87 1.65 14.05
CA ALA A 388 2.61 0.45 13.70
C ALA A 388 1.94 -0.80 14.29
N ALA A 389 1.52 -0.76 15.55
CA ALA A 389 0.79 -1.85 16.20
C ALA A 389 -0.55 -2.14 15.49
N GLY A 390 -1.31 -1.10 15.14
CA GLY A 390 -2.56 -1.24 14.38
C GLY A 390 -2.33 -1.88 13.01
N ARG A 391 -1.29 -1.46 12.27
CA ARG A 391 -0.90 -2.04 10.98
C ARG A 391 -0.47 -3.50 11.10
N LEU A 392 0.28 -3.86 12.14
CA LEU A 392 0.67 -5.25 12.40
C LEU A 392 -0.55 -6.13 12.71
N SER A 393 -1.55 -5.58 13.41
CA SER A 393 -2.79 -6.30 13.73
C SER A 393 -3.69 -6.57 12.53
N ALA A 394 -3.52 -5.81 11.43
CA ALA A 394 -4.34 -5.91 10.22
C ALA A 394 -4.41 -7.34 9.70
N GLY A 395 -3.32 -8.09 9.82
CA GLY A 395 -3.25 -9.45 9.29
C GLY A 395 -4.22 -10.44 9.91
N VAL A 396 -4.50 -10.26 11.20
CA VAL A 396 -5.46 -11.07 11.93
C VAL A 396 -6.85 -10.45 11.82
N LEU A 397 -6.93 -9.12 11.94
CA LEU A 397 -8.18 -8.41 12.11
C LEU A 397 -8.93 -8.10 10.81
N ILE A 398 -8.31 -8.13 9.64
CA ILE A 398 -8.99 -7.75 8.38
C ILE A 398 -10.15 -8.68 8.01
N LYS A 399 -10.16 -9.91 8.54
CA LYS A 399 -11.28 -10.85 8.39
C LYS A 399 -12.47 -10.50 9.28
N TRP A 400 -12.28 -9.61 10.24
CA TRP A 400 -13.30 -9.22 11.20
C TRP A 400 -14.22 -8.16 10.59
N ARG A 401 -15.51 -8.49 10.42
CA ARG A 401 -16.52 -7.60 9.82
C ARG A 401 -16.68 -6.24 10.53
N TYR A 402 -16.22 -6.13 11.78
CA TYR A 402 -16.30 -4.92 12.59
C TYR A 402 -14.98 -4.15 12.66
N ILE A 403 -13.98 -4.49 11.85
CA ILE A 403 -12.67 -3.81 11.90
C ILE A 403 -12.78 -2.31 11.61
N PHE A 404 -13.57 -1.90 10.61
CA PHE A 404 -13.76 -0.49 10.31
C PHE A 404 -14.41 0.29 11.49
N PRO A 405 -15.60 -0.11 12.03
CA PRO A 405 -16.17 0.60 13.17
C PRO A 405 -15.29 0.50 14.44
N ALA A 406 -14.55 -0.58 14.66
CA ALA A 406 -13.60 -0.68 15.77
C ALA A 406 -12.44 0.32 15.61
N SER A 407 -11.89 0.46 14.41
CA SER A 407 -10.86 1.46 14.09
C SER A 407 -11.37 2.89 14.28
N VAL A 408 -12.60 3.18 13.84
CA VAL A 408 -13.27 4.48 14.07
C VAL A 408 -13.42 4.74 15.57
N LEU A 409 -13.95 3.77 16.32
CA LEU A 409 -14.18 3.92 17.76
C LEU A 409 -12.87 4.11 18.52
N ALA A 410 -11.83 3.34 18.20
CA ALA A 410 -10.50 3.53 18.77
C ALA A 410 -9.93 4.91 18.43
N SER A 411 -9.99 5.33 17.17
CA SER A 411 -9.54 6.66 16.74
C SER A 411 -10.28 7.78 17.48
N LEU A 412 -11.60 7.66 17.62
CA LEU A 412 -12.45 8.61 18.31
C LEU A 412 -12.10 8.68 19.81
N SER A 413 -12.07 7.53 20.49
CA SER A 413 -11.74 7.45 21.91
C SER A 413 -10.33 7.99 22.21
N GLY A 414 -9.34 7.62 21.41
CA GLY A 414 -7.98 8.14 21.54
C GLY A 414 -7.92 9.66 21.33
N GLY A 415 -8.57 10.16 20.28
CA GLY A 415 -8.66 11.61 20.02
C GLY A 415 -9.32 12.39 21.15
N LEU A 416 -10.42 11.87 21.71
CA LEU A 416 -11.09 12.46 22.88
C LEU A 416 -10.18 12.48 24.12
N ILE A 417 -9.45 11.39 24.38
CA ILE A 417 -8.49 11.34 25.50
C ILE A 417 -7.36 12.36 25.30
N VAL A 418 -6.85 12.54 24.08
CA VAL A 418 -5.79 13.54 23.80
C VAL A 418 -6.31 14.97 23.96
N GLY A 419 -7.52 15.25 23.48
CA GLY A 419 -8.14 16.58 23.57
C GLY A 419 -8.52 16.98 25.00
N LEU A 420 -9.14 16.07 25.76
CA LEU A 420 -9.59 16.31 27.14
C LEU A 420 -8.52 16.04 28.20
N GLY A 421 -7.47 15.30 27.87
CA GLY A 421 -6.48 14.86 28.83
C GLY A 421 -5.72 16.02 29.45
N VAL A 422 -5.55 15.98 30.77
CA VAL A 422 -4.85 17.01 31.56
C VAL A 422 -3.56 16.50 32.19
N SER A 423 -3.29 15.19 32.08
CA SER A 423 -2.09 14.56 32.63
C SER A 423 -1.30 13.79 31.57
N LEU A 424 0.00 13.66 31.79
CA LEU A 424 0.90 12.98 30.87
C LEU A 424 0.48 11.52 30.53
N PRO A 425 0.09 10.67 31.51
CA PRO A 425 -0.34 9.31 31.20
C PRO A 425 -1.59 9.26 30.29
N GLN A 426 -2.53 10.22 30.45
CA GLN A 426 -3.71 10.30 29.59
C GLN A 426 -3.31 10.60 28.16
N LEU A 427 -2.43 11.59 27.92
CA LEU A 427 -2.00 11.93 26.56
C LEU A 427 -1.23 10.77 25.90
N ILE A 428 -0.34 10.09 26.63
CA ILE A 428 0.38 8.92 26.11
C ILE A 428 -0.61 7.82 25.70
N PHE A 429 -1.56 7.49 26.58
CA PHE A 429 -2.56 6.46 26.31
C PHE A 429 -3.49 6.84 25.14
N GLY A 430 -3.93 8.10 25.11
CA GLY A 430 -4.76 8.65 24.04
C GLY A 430 -4.06 8.62 22.68
N LEU A 431 -2.80 9.06 22.61
CA LEU A 431 -1.98 9.02 21.39
C LEU A 431 -1.79 7.59 20.89
N LEU A 432 -1.52 6.64 21.80
CA LEU A 432 -1.36 5.23 21.45
C LEU A 432 -2.66 4.64 20.87
N ILE A 433 -3.80 4.86 21.53
CA ILE A 433 -5.11 4.37 21.06
C ILE A 433 -5.50 5.04 19.75
N ALA A 434 -5.32 6.36 19.63
CA ALA A 434 -5.64 7.10 18.41
C ALA A 434 -4.80 6.58 17.24
N GLY A 435 -3.49 6.37 17.44
CA GLY A 435 -2.61 5.76 16.44
C GLY A 435 -3.07 4.36 16.05
N PHE A 436 -3.39 3.51 17.02
CA PHE A 436 -3.89 2.16 16.76
C PHE A 436 -5.19 2.16 15.94
N GLY A 437 -6.14 3.04 16.27
CA GLY A 437 -7.40 3.16 15.56
C GLY A 437 -7.26 3.71 14.14
N THR A 438 -6.46 4.76 13.96
CA THR A 438 -6.24 5.43 12.67
C THR A 438 -5.50 4.55 11.66
N ALA A 439 -4.64 3.63 12.13
CA ALA A 439 -3.78 2.76 11.34
C ALA A 439 -4.44 2.11 10.11
N LEU A 440 -5.71 1.71 10.23
CA LEU A 440 -6.43 0.95 9.22
C LEU A 440 -7.49 1.78 8.46
N LEU A 441 -7.80 3.00 8.92
CA LEU A 441 -8.86 3.80 8.32
C LEU A 441 -8.53 4.17 6.87
N TYR A 442 -7.31 4.65 6.61
CA TYR A 442 -6.88 5.00 5.26
C TYR A 442 -6.80 3.79 4.32
N PRO A 443 -6.11 2.68 4.65
CA PRO A 443 -6.11 1.48 3.80
C PRO A 443 -7.50 0.95 3.46
N ILE A 444 -8.41 0.89 4.44
CA ILE A 444 -9.78 0.39 4.22
C ILE A 444 -10.56 1.32 3.27
N THR A 445 -10.46 2.63 3.45
CA THR A 445 -11.18 3.60 2.60
C THR A 445 -10.60 3.67 1.18
N VAL A 446 -9.29 3.49 1.01
CA VAL A 446 -8.67 3.36 -0.32
C VAL A 446 -9.11 2.08 -1.01
N ASP A 447 -9.15 0.95 -0.30
CA ASP A 447 -9.66 -0.32 -0.85
C ASP A 447 -11.12 -0.19 -1.30
N ASP A 448 -11.96 0.50 -0.53
CA ASP A 448 -13.34 0.82 -0.92
C ASP A 448 -13.42 1.65 -2.22
N MET A 449 -12.49 2.59 -2.43
CA MET A 449 -12.42 3.41 -3.64
C MET A 449 -11.94 2.60 -4.86
N VAL A 450 -10.95 1.72 -4.67
CA VAL A 450 -10.44 0.83 -5.74
C VAL A 450 -11.48 -0.22 -6.13
N ALA A 451 -12.34 -0.63 -5.20
CA ALA A 451 -13.43 -1.58 -5.45
C ALA A 451 -14.62 -0.98 -6.23
N LEU A 452 -14.62 0.33 -6.53
CA LEU A 452 -15.71 0.93 -7.31
C LEU A 452 -15.70 0.41 -8.76
N PRO A 453 -16.82 -0.12 -9.27
CA PRO A 453 -16.89 -0.59 -10.65
C PRO A 453 -16.67 0.58 -11.62
N LYS A 454 -16.09 0.27 -12.79
CA LYS A 454 -15.76 1.23 -13.86
C LYS A 454 -14.66 2.24 -13.50
N LEU A 455 -14.10 2.22 -12.29
CA LEU A 455 -12.94 3.03 -11.94
C LEU A 455 -11.65 2.20 -12.09
N SER A 456 -10.81 2.55 -13.06
CA SER A 456 -9.51 1.90 -13.20
C SER A 456 -8.66 2.10 -11.92
N PRO A 457 -7.86 1.11 -11.47
CA PRO A 457 -7.03 1.24 -10.27
C PRO A 457 -6.10 2.46 -10.28
N ASN A 458 -5.55 2.84 -11.44
CA ASN A 458 -4.69 4.03 -11.57
C ASN A 458 -5.46 5.33 -11.31
N ARG A 459 -6.70 5.45 -11.81
CA ARG A 459 -7.56 6.60 -11.53
C ARG A 459 -7.99 6.63 -10.06
N ALA A 460 -8.32 5.49 -9.47
CA ALA A 460 -8.62 5.40 -8.03
C ALA A 460 -7.43 5.89 -7.20
N ALA A 461 -6.22 5.40 -7.48
CA ALA A 461 -5.00 5.82 -6.79
C ALA A 461 -4.73 7.33 -6.95
N ALA A 462 -4.89 7.88 -8.16
CA ALA A 462 -4.73 9.32 -8.40
C ALA A 462 -5.76 10.16 -7.63
N LEU A 463 -7.03 9.72 -7.57
CA LEU A 463 -8.08 10.39 -6.80
C LEU A 463 -7.82 10.28 -5.29
N CYS A 464 -7.42 9.11 -4.78
CA CYS A 464 -7.05 8.95 -3.37
C CYS A 464 -5.87 9.86 -2.99
N SER A 465 -4.85 9.94 -3.85
CA SER A 465 -3.70 10.83 -3.65
C SER A 465 -4.10 12.31 -3.68
N LEU A 466 -5.00 12.71 -4.58
CA LEU A 466 -5.54 14.06 -4.63
C LEU A 466 -6.36 14.40 -3.37
N GLY A 467 -7.28 13.51 -2.97
CA GLY A 467 -8.10 13.69 -1.78
C GLY A 467 -7.27 13.73 -0.51
N GLY A 468 -6.33 12.81 -0.36
CA GLY A 468 -5.42 12.77 0.78
C GLY A 468 -4.48 13.97 0.81
N GLY A 469 -3.87 14.33 -0.32
CA GLY A 469 -3.02 15.52 -0.43
C GLY A 469 -3.75 16.81 -0.08
N THR A 470 -5.02 16.92 -0.47
CA THR A 470 -5.89 18.07 -0.10
C THR A 470 -6.12 18.13 1.41
N THR A 471 -6.43 17.00 2.06
CA THR A 471 -6.54 16.96 3.53
C THR A 471 -5.25 17.37 4.21
N VAL A 472 -4.12 16.78 3.80
CA VAL A 472 -2.79 17.03 4.39
C VAL A 472 -2.39 18.49 4.21
N PHE A 473 -2.74 19.11 3.08
CA PHE A 473 -2.48 20.53 2.84
C PHE A 473 -3.33 21.44 3.73
N LEU A 474 -4.65 21.22 3.77
CA LEU A 474 -5.59 22.13 4.43
C LEU A 474 -5.53 22.04 5.96
N LEU A 475 -5.36 20.85 6.51
CA LEU A 475 -5.50 20.60 7.94
C LEU A 475 -4.56 21.45 8.82
N PRO A 476 -3.24 21.57 8.52
CA PRO A 476 -2.34 22.40 9.31
C PRO A 476 -2.59 23.90 9.18
N LEU A 477 -3.32 24.34 8.14
CA LEU A 477 -3.72 25.73 7.94
C LEU A 477 -5.01 26.08 8.68
N LEU A 478 -5.92 25.12 8.81
CA LEU A 478 -7.21 25.33 9.48
C LEU A 478 -7.08 25.35 11.00
N LEU A 479 -6.22 24.51 11.59
CA LEU A 479 -6.13 24.42 13.05
C LEU A 479 -5.65 25.73 13.72
N PRO A 480 -4.63 26.44 13.21
CA PRO A 480 -4.24 27.74 13.77
C PRO A 480 -5.37 28.77 13.76
N LEU A 481 -6.23 28.77 12.73
CA LEU A 481 -7.39 29.68 12.65
C LEU A 481 -8.44 29.34 13.71
N VAL A 482 -8.59 28.05 14.04
CA VAL A 482 -9.47 27.61 15.12
C VAL A 482 -8.87 27.95 16.49
N GLN A 483 -7.55 27.95 16.61
CA GLN A 483 -6.85 28.28 17.86
C GLN A 483 -6.95 29.75 18.27
N ASP A 484 -7.41 30.63 17.38
CA ASP A 484 -7.74 32.01 17.73
C ASP A 484 -8.94 32.08 18.70
N VAL A 485 -9.77 31.03 18.75
CA VAL A 485 -10.98 30.95 19.60
C VAL A 485 -11.01 29.76 20.55
N LEU A 486 -10.25 28.70 20.29
CA LEU A 486 -10.18 27.48 21.10
C LEU A 486 -8.76 27.21 21.57
N THR A 487 -8.62 26.56 22.72
CA THR A 487 -7.34 25.96 23.12
C THR A 487 -6.92 24.86 22.13
N LEU A 488 -5.65 24.45 22.15
CA LEU A 488 -5.20 23.37 21.26
C LEU A 488 -5.89 22.04 21.62
N GLY A 489 -6.08 21.75 22.92
CA GLY A 489 -6.88 20.61 23.37
C GLY A 489 -8.30 20.60 22.81
N GLU A 490 -9.02 21.72 22.91
CA GLU A 490 -10.37 21.88 22.35
C GLU A 490 -10.39 21.80 20.82
N SER A 491 -9.39 22.37 20.15
CA SER A 491 -9.24 22.28 18.69
C SER A 491 -9.11 20.82 18.23
N LEU A 492 -8.39 19.98 18.99
CA LEU A 492 -8.27 18.55 18.72
C LEU A 492 -9.59 17.78 18.98
N LEU A 493 -10.52 18.31 19.79
CA LEU A 493 -11.85 17.70 19.93
C LEU A 493 -12.67 17.78 18.65
N LEU A 494 -12.37 18.71 17.74
CA LEU A 494 -13.02 18.77 16.42
C LEU A 494 -12.70 17.54 15.54
N LEU A 495 -11.70 16.73 15.90
CA LEU A 495 -11.46 15.44 15.25
C LEU A 495 -12.59 14.43 15.51
N ALA A 496 -13.31 14.57 16.63
CA ALA A 496 -14.44 13.71 16.99
C ALA A 496 -15.60 13.79 15.99
N PRO A 497 -16.20 14.97 15.70
CA PRO A 497 -17.26 15.07 14.70
C PRO A 497 -16.77 14.66 13.30
N VAL A 498 -15.52 14.96 12.92
CA VAL A 498 -14.93 14.51 11.65
C VAL A 498 -14.90 12.97 11.57
N THR A 499 -14.47 12.30 12.63
CA THR A 499 -14.40 10.82 12.70
C THR A 499 -15.81 10.19 12.70
N ILE A 500 -16.80 10.86 13.32
CA ILE A 500 -18.20 10.43 13.28
C ILE A 500 -18.76 10.57 11.85
N VAL A 501 -18.50 11.69 11.17
CA VAL A 501 -18.92 11.87 9.77
C VAL A 501 -18.30 10.80 8.88
N LEU A 502 -17.01 10.48 9.05
CA LEU A 502 -16.34 9.38 8.34
C LEU A 502 -17.09 8.05 8.50
N TRP A 503 -17.55 7.74 9.71
CA TRP A 503 -18.31 6.53 10.00
C TRP A 503 -19.68 6.49 9.33
N LEU A 504 -20.37 7.64 9.30
CA LEU A 504 -21.71 7.77 8.72
C LEU A 504 -21.73 7.75 7.20
N LEU A 505 -20.63 8.10 6.53
CA LEU A 505 -20.56 8.10 5.06
C LEU A 505 -20.76 6.68 4.49
N PRO A 506 -21.52 6.51 3.40
CA PRO A 506 -21.79 5.20 2.83
C PRO A 506 -20.53 4.52 2.30
N THR A 507 -20.46 3.18 2.42
CA THR A 507 -19.41 2.38 1.78
C THR A 507 -19.78 2.10 0.32
N GLY A 508 -18.79 2.18 -0.59
CA GLY A 508 -19.01 1.85 -2.01
C GLY A 508 -19.52 0.42 -2.22
N ARG A 509 -19.08 -0.55 -1.40
CA ARG A 509 -19.40 -1.99 -1.58
C ARG A 509 -20.88 -2.33 -1.42
N LYS A 510 -21.57 -1.72 -0.43
CA LYS A 510 -22.98 -2.03 -0.16
C LYS A 510 -23.92 -1.52 -1.25
N ALA A 511 -23.51 -0.47 -1.94
CA ALA A 511 -24.33 0.18 -2.96
C ALA A 511 -24.55 -0.69 -4.20
N PHE A 512 -23.52 -1.42 -4.63
CA PHE A 512 -23.54 -2.23 -5.86
C PHE A 512 -24.11 -3.63 -5.64
N ALA A 513 -23.90 -4.22 -4.46
CA ALA A 513 -24.52 -5.50 -4.12
C ALA A 513 -26.06 -5.45 -4.26
N ASN A 514 -26.67 -4.29 -3.96
CA ASN A 514 -28.12 -4.10 -4.08
C ASN A 514 -28.58 -3.80 -5.51
N SER A 515 -27.73 -3.25 -6.39
CA SER A 515 -28.12 -2.96 -7.78
C SER A 515 -28.13 -4.21 -8.65
N ASP A 516 -27.20 -5.14 -8.41
CA ASP A 516 -27.11 -6.37 -9.20
C ASP A 516 -28.30 -7.30 -8.90
N GLN A 517 -28.83 -7.28 -7.67
CA GLN A 517 -30.05 -8.01 -7.31
C GLN A 517 -31.31 -7.44 -7.97
N ALA A 518 -31.35 -6.14 -8.26
CA ALA A 518 -32.50 -5.50 -8.89
C ALA A 518 -32.58 -5.71 -10.42
N CYS A 519 -31.46 -6.09 -11.05
CA CYS A 519 -31.35 -6.25 -12.49
C CYS A 519 -31.34 -7.70 -12.98
N VAL A 520 -31.47 -8.71 -12.10
CA VAL A 520 -31.85 -10.05 -12.56
C VAL A 520 -33.32 -9.94 -12.91
N PRO A 521 -33.71 -9.90 -14.21
CA PRO A 521 -35.11 -10.00 -14.55
C PRO A 521 -35.59 -11.29 -13.90
N VAL A 522 -36.60 -11.19 -13.04
CA VAL A 522 -37.41 -12.34 -12.68
C VAL A 522 -37.93 -12.82 -14.03
N ALA A 523 -37.25 -13.79 -14.62
CA ALA A 523 -37.75 -14.51 -15.77
C ALA A 523 -39.03 -15.11 -15.23
N ALA A 524 -40.14 -14.42 -15.51
CA ALA A 524 -41.45 -14.86 -15.15
C ALA A 524 -41.60 -16.22 -15.80
N ASP A 525 -41.54 -17.25 -14.97
CA ASP A 525 -41.87 -18.62 -15.29
C ASP A 525 -43.35 -18.62 -15.67
N LYS A 526 -43.64 -18.24 -16.91
CA LYS A 526 -44.98 -18.10 -17.47
C LYS A 526 -45.39 -19.32 -18.31
N ASP A 527 -44.53 -20.35 -18.39
CA ASP A 527 -44.76 -21.50 -19.26
C ASP A 527 -45.01 -22.82 -18.50
N ALA A 528 -45.32 -22.77 -17.20
CA ALA A 528 -45.60 -23.98 -16.39
C ALA A 528 -47.05 -24.51 -16.45
N ASP A 529 -47.99 -23.82 -17.12
CA ASP A 529 -49.41 -24.22 -17.19
C ASP A 529 -49.92 -24.42 -18.64
N VAL A 530 -49.31 -25.33 -19.42
CA VAL A 530 -49.96 -25.92 -20.62
C VAL A 530 -49.55 -27.38 -20.81
N VAL A 531 -50.03 -28.27 -19.92
CA VAL A 531 -50.32 -29.68 -20.28
C VAL A 531 -51.57 -30.09 -19.51
N SER A 532 -52.72 -30.02 -20.19
CA SER A 532 -53.98 -30.70 -19.85
C SER A 532 -54.43 -31.49 -21.06
#